data_AF-A0A537DQP4-F1
#
_entry.id   AF-A0A537DQP4-F1
#
_cell.length_a   1.000
_cell.length_b   1.000
_cell.length_c   1.000
_cell.angle_alpha   90.00
_cell.angle_beta   90.00
_cell.angle_gamma   90.00
#
_symmetry.space_group_name_H-M   'P 1'
#
loop_
_entity.id
_entity.type
_entity.pdbx_description
1 polymer ?
#
loop_
_entity_poly.entity_id
_entity_poly.type
_entity_poly.pdbx_seq_one_letter_code
_entity_poly.pdbx_strand_id
1 'polypeptide(L)'
;MDVCLVIRERLARLGLEQKDLAAAAEVTESYISQLLTRKKLPPAPDRTDIYEKMGEFLKLSSGRLAKLADVQRRAELKKDFEDPPTPLFQEVRELVLRKCIPEKQQEIRAIFEKQPFGELERLVTQKLLDVIKRVAREELKNKKWLRSVARTGGRSYKQMRVRILEFLDTDVFHVSLEN
;
A
#
# COMPACT_ATOMS: atom_id res chain seq x y z
N MET A 1 -16.95 -13.98 -5.55
CA MET A 1 -17.16 -13.39 -4.21
C MET A 1 -15.97 -12.48 -3.91
N ASP A 2 -16.19 -11.30 -3.36
CA ASP A 2 -15.17 -10.27 -3.19
C ASP A 2 -15.07 -9.78 -1.73
N VAL A 3 -14.02 -9.04 -1.36
CA VAL A 3 -13.78 -8.61 0.03
C VAL A 3 -14.93 -7.74 0.55
N CYS A 4 -15.44 -6.82 -0.28
CA CYS A 4 -16.51 -5.90 0.09
C CYS A 4 -17.80 -6.65 0.44
N LEU A 5 -18.24 -7.56 -0.42
CA LEU A 5 -19.46 -8.32 -0.24
C LEU A 5 -19.41 -9.13 1.07
N VAL A 6 -18.28 -9.79 1.33
CA VAL A 6 -18.10 -10.55 2.58
C VAL A 6 -18.19 -9.64 3.79
N ILE A 7 -17.56 -8.46 3.77
CA ILE A 7 -17.64 -7.54 4.91
C ILE A 7 -19.09 -7.07 5.11
N ARG A 8 -19.80 -6.68 4.05
CA ARG A 8 -21.21 -6.22 4.13
C ARG A 8 -22.14 -7.31 4.69
N GLU A 9 -22.04 -8.52 4.17
CA GLU A 9 -22.85 -9.67 4.64
C GLU A 9 -22.60 -9.94 6.12
N ARG A 10 -21.34 -9.86 6.57
CA ARG A 10 -21.00 -10.11 7.97
C ARG A 10 -21.46 -9.00 8.90
N LEU A 11 -21.33 -7.74 8.50
CA LEU A 11 -21.86 -6.61 9.26
C LEU A 11 -23.37 -6.74 9.44
N ALA A 12 -24.11 -7.00 8.34
CA ALA A 12 -25.56 -7.18 8.38
C ALA A 12 -25.98 -8.36 9.28
N ARG A 13 -25.31 -9.51 9.13
CA ARG A 13 -25.62 -10.72 9.92
C ARG A 13 -25.33 -10.57 11.41
N LEU A 14 -24.34 -9.75 11.77
CA LEU A 14 -23.96 -9.52 13.16
C LEU A 14 -24.64 -8.29 13.77
N GLY A 15 -25.42 -7.53 12.99
CA GLY A 15 -26.04 -6.28 13.44
C GLY A 15 -25.01 -5.19 13.78
N LEU A 16 -23.88 -5.16 13.07
CA LEU A 16 -22.77 -4.25 13.32
C LEU A 16 -22.73 -3.13 12.29
N GLU A 17 -22.23 -1.96 12.69
CA GLU A 17 -22.08 -0.82 11.79
C GLU A 17 -20.64 -0.67 11.27
N GLN A 18 -20.47 0.12 10.20
CA GLN A 18 -19.15 0.41 9.62
C GLN A 18 -18.23 1.13 10.62
N LYS A 19 -18.79 2.01 11.46
CA LYS A 19 -18.05 2.72 12.50
C LYS A 19 -17.41 1.77 13.52
N ASP A 20 -18.08 0.66 13.82
CA ASP A 20 -17.60 -0.34 14.78
C ASP A 20 -16.44 -1.13 14.18
N LEU A 21 -16.56 -1.53 12.90
CA LEU A 21 -15.48 -2.15 12.16
C LEU A 21 -14.26 -1.23 12.02
N ALA A 22 -14.49 0.06 11.74
CA ALA A 22 -13.42 1.05 11.67
C ALA A 22 -12.71 1.22 13.02
N ALA A 23 -13.46 1.22 14.12
CA ALA A 23 -12.89 1.25 15.46
C ALA A 23 -12.05 -0.01 15.74
N ALA A 24 -12.57 -1.20 15.44
CA ALA A 24 -11.88 -2.48 15.65
C ALA A 24 -10.61 -2.61 14.81
N ALA A 25 -10.65 -2.17 13.54
CA ALA A 25 -9.48 -2.17 12.65
C ALA A 25 -8.49 -1.02 12.93
N GLU A 26 -8.83 -0.12 13.86
CA GLU A 26 -8.09 1.11 14.17
C GLU A 26 -7.85 2.02 12.95
N VAL A 27 -8.85 2.13 12.08
CA VAL A 27 -8.84 2.98 10.87
C VAL A 27 -9.96 4.02 10.93
N THR A 28 -9.98 4.95 9.99
CA THR A 28 -11.09 5.91 9.86
C THR A 28 -12.33 5.23 9.28
N GLU A 29 -13.52 5.73 9.63
CA GLU A 29 -14.76 5.24 9.03
C GLU A 29 -14.79 5.48 7.51
N SER A 30 -14.24 6.61 7.06
CA SER A 30 -14.07 6.91 5.63
C SER A 30 -13.27 5.84 4.88
N TYR A 31 -12.24 5.26 5.51
CA TYR A 31 -11.44 4.20 4.91
C TYR A 31 -12.27 2.92 4.70
N ILE A 32 -13.07 2.53 5.69
CA ILE A 32 -13.99 1.39 5.56
C ILE A 32 -15.05 1.68 4.49
N SER A 33 -15.64 2.87 4.49
CA SER A 33 -16.61 3.28 3.47
C SER A 33 -16.03 3.23 2.05
N GLN A 34 -14.80 3.71 1.84
CA GLN A 34 -14.09 3.63 0.56
C GLN A 34 -13.83 2.18 0.12
N LEU A 35 -13.45 1.30 1.05
CA LEU A 35 -13.29 -0.12 0.80
C LEU A 35 -14.62 -0.78 0.41
N LEU A 36 -15.70 -0.45 1.09
CA LEU A 36 -17.03 -1.00 0.84
C LEU A 36 -17.67 -0.43 -0.43
N THR A 37 -17.36 0.79 -0.82
CA THR A 37 -17.87 1.39 -2.08
C THR A 37 -17.03 0.99 -3.30
N ARG A 38 -15.98 0.19 -3.12
CA ARG A 38 -15.01 -0.18 -4.17
C ARG A 38 -14.32 1.02 -4.81
N LYS A 39 -14.38 2.20 -4.17
CA LYS A 39 -13.60 3.38 -4.59
C LYS A 39 -12.10 3.13 -4.44
N LYS A 40 -11.74 2.20 -3.54
CA LYS A 40 -10.37 1.81 -3.26
C LYS A 40 -10.21 0.30 -3.37
N LEU A 41 -9.05 -0.13 -3.88
CA LEU A 41 -8.66 -1.53 -3.87
C LEU A 41 -8.57 -2.06 -2.44
N PRO A 42 -8.88 -3.35 -2.20
CA PRO A 42 -8.63 -3.96 -0.91
C PRO A 42 -7.14 -3.86 -0.55
N PRO A 43 -6.77 -3.82 0.74
CA PRO A 43 -5.36 -3.81 1.17
C PRO A 43 -4.53 -4.95 0.60
N ALA A 44 -3.20 -4.81 0.55
CA ALA A 44 -2.34 -5.86 0.01
C ALA A 44 -2.53 -7.18 0.79
N PRO A 45 -2.53 -8.36 0.15
CA PRO A 45 -2.92 -9.61 0.82
C PRO A 45 -2.02 -9.99 2.01
N ASP A 46 -0.77 -9.56 1.99
CA ASP A 46 0.22 -9.73 3.07
C ASP A 46 -0.03 -8.82 4.28
N ARG A 47 -1.05 -7.95 4.24
CA ARG A 47 -1.39 -7.00 5.31
C ARG A 47 -2.12 -7.68 6.48
N THR A 48 -1.35 -8.39 7.29
CA THR A 48 -1.85 -9.02 8.53
C THR A 48 -2.41 -8.00 9.51
N ASP A 49 -1.80 -6.82 9.61
CA ASP A 49 -2.15 -5.77 10.59
C ASP A 49 -3.60 -5.25 10.49
N ILE A 50 -4.23 -5.36 9.31
CA ILE A 50 -5.62 -4.94 9.08
C ILE A 50 -6.55 -6.13 8.91
N TYR A 51 -6.15 -7.18 8.17
CA TYR A 51 -7.00 -8.32 7.92
C TYR A 51 -7.24 -9.18 9.15
N GLU A 52 -6.27 -9.26 10.08
CA GLU A 52 -6.47 -9.95 11.36
C GLU A 52 -7.52 -9.23 12.19
N LYS A 53 -7.39 -7.91 12.37
CA LYS A 53 -8.34 -7.09 13.15
C LYS A 53 -9.75 -7.13 12.58
N MET A 54 -9.90 -6.96 11.25
CA MET A 54 -11.21 -7.04 10.60
C MET A 54 -11.79 -8.46 10.66
N GLY A 55 -10.95 -9.48 10.45
CA GLY A 55 -11.35 -10.88 10.46
C GLY A 55 -11.85 -11.32 11.84
N GLU A 56 -11.12 -10.97 12.90
CA GLU A 56 -11.50 -11.23 14.29
C GLU A 56 -12.83 -10.57 14.63
N PHE A 57 -12.97 -9.26 14.36
CA PHE A 57 -14.20 -8.52 14.64
C PHE A 57 -15.42 -9.06 13.88
N LEU A 58 -15.24 -9.46 12.62
CA LEU A 58 -16.30 -10.03 11.79
C LEU A 58 -16.54 -11.53 12.04
N LYS A 59 -15.81 -12.16 12.99
CA LYS A 59 -15.85 -13.58 13.29
C LYS A 59 -15.65 -14.45 12.03
N LEU A 60 -14.62 -14.12 11.26
CA LEU A 60 -14.17 -14.83 10.08
C LEU A 60 -12.93 -15.68 10.39
N SER A 61 -12.72 -16.75 9.64
CA SER A 61 -11.48 -17.52 9.72
C SER A 61 -10.28 -16.65 9.33
N SER A 62 -9.17 -16.79 10.05
CA SER A 62 -7.93 -16.07 9.75
C SER A 62 -7.52 -16.25 8.28
N GLY A 63 -7.05 -15.17 7.66
CA GLY A 63 -6.61 -15.14 6.27
C GLY A 63 -7.71 -15.19 5.21
N ARG A 64 -9.01 -15.31 5.56
CA ARG A 64 -10.09 -15.34 4.55
C ARG A 64 -10.17 -14.06 3.74
N LEU A 65 -10.12 -12.90 4.40
CA LEU A 65 -10.16 -11.60 3.72
C LEU A 65 -8.91 -11.39 2.84
N ALA A 66 -7.73 -11.74 3.35
CA ALA A 66 -6.48 -11.68 2.60
C ALA A 66 -6.51 -12.52 1.31
N LYS A 67 -7.02 -13.76 1.37
CA LYS A 67 -7.17 -14.64 0.19
C LYS A 67 -8.08 -14.03 -0.88
N LEU A 68 -9.19 -13.41 -0.47
CA LEU A 68 -10.09 -12.74 -1.41
C LEU A 68 -9.46 -11.49 -2.02
N ALA A 69 -8.69 -10.74 -1.23
CA ALA A 69 -7.96 -9.57 -1.69
C ALA A 69 -6.90 -9.92 -2.74
N ASP A 70 -6.21 -11.06 -2.59
CA ASP A 70 -5.23 -11.55 -3.57
C ASP A 70 -5.89 -11.80 -4.93
N VAL A 71 -7.02 -12.52 -4.93
CA VAL A 71 -7.78 -12.78 -6.16
C VAL A 71 -8.24 -11.49 -6.82
N GLN A 72 -8.76 -10.52 -6.04
CA GLN A 72 -9.21 -9.23 -6.58
C GLN A 72 -8.05 -8.41 -7.15
N ARG A 73 -6.95 -8.25 -6.41
CA ARG A 73 -5.81 -7.45 -6.89
C ARG A 73 -5.17 -8.04 -8.13
N ARG A 74 -5.05 -9.37 -8.22
CA ARG A 74 -4.57 -10.03 -9.45
C ARG A 74 -5.48 -9.81 -10.65
N ALA A 75 -6.79 -9.64 -10.44
CA ALA A 75 -7.73 -9.34 -11.51
C ALA A 75 -7.62 -7.88 -11.99
N GLU A 76 -7.31 -6.94 -11.11
CA GLU A 76 -7.13 -5.52 -11.43
C GLU A 76 -5.76 -5.24 -12.07
N LEU A 77 -4.69 -5.90 -11.62
CA LEU A 77 -3.36 -5.83 -12.26
C LEU A 77 -3.35 -6.29 -13.73
N LYS A 78 -4.39 -6.99 -14.19
CA LYS A 78 -4.55 -7.36 -15.60
C LYS A 78 -5.20 -6.27 -16.46
N LYS A 79 -5.78 -5.24 -15.84
CA LYS A 79 -6.54 -4.17 -16.51
C LYS A 79 -5.70 -2.91 -16.75
N ASP A 80 -4.69 -2.66 -15.92
CA ASP A 80 -3.95 -1.40 -15.93
C ASP A 80 -2.62 -1.52 -16.69
N PHE A 81 -2.64 -1.21 -17.99
CA PHE A 81 -1.45 -0.89 -18.78
C PHE A 81 -1.82 0.14 -19.87
N GLU A 82 -2.26 1.34 -19.48
CA GLU A 82 -2.62 2.37 -20.47
C GLU A 82 -1.56 3.47 -20.61
N ASP A 83 -0.75 3.78 -19.58
CA ASP A 83 0.28 4.82 -19.68
C ASP A 83 1.68 4.35 -19.22
N PRO A 84 2.75 4.70 -19.96
CA PRO A 84 4.11 4.44 -19.53
C PRO A 84 4.46 5.32 -18.31
N PRO A 85 4.89 4.73 -17.19
CA PRO A 85 5.27 5.48 -15.99
C PRO A 85 6.44 6.44 -16.25
N THR A 86 6.44 7.58 -15.56
CA THR A 86 7.46 8.63 -15.68
C THR A 86 8.84 8.12 -15.23
N PRO A 87 9.94 8.47 -15.95
CA PRO A 87 11.31 8.25 -15.49
C PRO A 87 11.59 8.62 -14.03
N LEU A 88 12.59 7.99 -13.43
CA LEU A 88 13.16 8.48 -12.17
C LEU A 88 13.74 9.88 -12.34
N PHE A 89 13.72 10.63 -11.24
CA PHE A 89 14.43 11.90 -11.13
C PHE A 89 15.90 11.75 -11.56
N GLN A 90 16.40 12.77 -12.27
CA GLN A 90 17.74 12.77 -12.86
C GLN A 90 18.82 12.54 -11.79
N GLU A 91 18.64 13.11 -10.60
CA GLU A 91 19.54 12.99 -9.46
C GLU A 91 19.63 11.54 -8.96
N VAL A 92 18.52 10.79 -9.04
CA VAL A 92 18.48 9.37 -8.67
C VAL A 92 19.20 8.53 -9.72
N ARG A 93 18.99 8.81 -11.01
CA ARG A 93 19.73 8.15 -12.11
C ARG A 93 21.24 8.37 -11.98
N GLU A 94 21.66 9.58 -11.66
CA GLU A 94 23.07 9.92 -11.42
C GLU A 94 23.63 9.24 -10.18
N LEU A 95 22.84 9.10 -9.11
CA LEU A 95 23.24 8.34 -7.93
C LEU A 95 23.45 6.86 -8.27
N VAL A 96 22.57 6.25 -9.07
CA VAL A 96 22.72 4.86 -9.53
C VAL A 96 24.01 4.70 -10.34
N LEU A 97 24.26 5.59 -11.31
CA LEU A 97 25.49 5.56 -12.12
C LEU A 97 26.76 5.66 -11.27
N ARG A 98 26.77 6.52 -10.24
CA ARG A 98 27.90 6.64 -9.30
C ARG A 98 28.15 5.38 -8.46
N LYS A 99 27.14 4.52 -8.31
CA LYS A 99 27.26 3.24 -7.60
C LYS A 99 27.69 2.09 -8.51
N CYS A 100 27.65 2.27 -9.84
CA CYS A 100 28.11 1.29 -10.80
C CYS A 100 29.64 1.24 -10.89
N ILE A 101 30.17 0.06 -11.20
CA ILE A 101 31.57 -0.10 -11.61
C ILE A 101 31.85 0.74 -12.89
N PRO A 102 33.01 1.40 -13.01
CA PRO A 102 33.29 2.35 -14.09
C PRO A 102 33.04 1.78 -15.49
N GLU A 103 33.39 0.52 -15.72
CA GLU A 103 33.29 -0.18 -17.01
C GLU A 103 31.83 -0.34 -17.48
N LYS A 104 30.87 -0.30 -16.54
CA LYS A 104 29.44 -0.49 -16.82
C LYS A 104 28.64 0.82 -16.85
N GLN A 105 29.23 1.95 -16.49
CA GLN A 105 28.50 3.21 -16.40
C GLN A 105 27.89 3.65 -17.73
N GLN A 106 28.61 3.49 -18.85
CA GLN A 106 28.07 3.85 -20.16
C GLN A 106 26.94 2.92 -20.62
N GLU A 107 27.04 1.62 -20.35
CA GLU A 107 25.98 0.65 -20.64
C GLU A 107 24.70 0.99 -19.85
N ILE A 108 24.82 1.26 -18.55
CA ILE A 108 23.69 1.61 -17.69
C ILE A 108 23.06 2.95 -18.09
N ARG A 109 23.86 3.94 -18.48
CA ARG A 109 23.36 5.23 -19.00
C ARG A 109 22.51 5.02 -20.25
N ALA A 110 22.98 4.20 -21.19
CA ALA A 110 22.23 3.88 -22.40
C ALA A 110 20.90 3.16 -22.11
N ILE A 111 20.81 2.38 -21.03
CA ILE A 111 19.54 1.77 -20.60
C ILE A 111 18.54 2.84 -20.16
N PHE A 112 18.94 3.81 -19.31
CA PHE A 112 18.06 4.89 -18.86
C PHE A 112 17.52 5.77 -19.99
N GLU A 113 18.33 5.98 -21.03
CA GLU A 113 17.96 6.77 -22.21
C GLU A 113 16.99 6.01 -23.13
N LYS A 114 17.22 4.70 -23.32
CA LYS A 114 16.38 3.86 -24.20
C LYS A 114 15.07 3.42 -23.57
N GLN A 115 15.05 3.27 -22.24
CA GLN A 115 13.92 2.69 -21.50
C GLN A 115 13.52 3.63 -20.34
N PRO A 116 12.79 4.72 -20.61
CA PRO A 116 12.22 5.55 -19.56
C PRO A 116 11.32 4.70 -18.66
N PHE A 117 11.64 4.70 -17.37
CA PHE A 117 11.06 3.84 -16.34
C PHE A 117 11.01 2.35 -16.72
N GLY A 118 12.10 1.89 -17.35
CA GLY A 118 12.32 0.49 -17.71
C GLY A 118 12.62 -0.41 -16.52
N GLU A 119 13.08 -1.63 -16.80
CA GLU A 119 13.30 -2.66 -15.78
C GLU A 119 14.24 -2.20 -14.66
N LEU A 120 15.32 -1.49 -15.01
CA LEU A 120 16.30 -1.01 -14.04
C LEU A 120 15.70 0.02 -13.07
N GLU A 121 14.94 0.99 -13.60
CA GLU A 121 14.30 2.02 -12.78
C GLU A 121 13.19 1.44 -11.90
N ARG A 122 12.43 0.47 -12.42
CA ARG A 122 11.45 -0.28 -11.64
C ARG A 122 12.11 -1.07 -10.52
N LEU A 123 13.25 -1.72 -10.79
CA LEU A 123 14.01 -2.45 -9.76
C LEU A 123 14.51 -1.51 -8.66
N VAL A 124 15.09 -0.37 -9.03
CA VAL A 124 15.56 0.63 -8.06
C VAL A 124 14.39 1.14 -7.20
N THR A 125 13.29 1.53 -7.83
CA THR A 125 12.07 1.98 -7.14
C THR A 125 11.53 0.91 -6.21
N GLN A 126 11.43 -0.34 -6.67
CA GLN A 126 10.97 -1.46 -5.85
C GLN A 126 11.86 -1.66 -4.62
N LYS A 127 13.18 -1.60 -4.77
CA LYS A 127 14.11 -1.77 -3.65
C LYS A 127 14.01 -0.66 -2.63
N LEU A 128 13.86 0.59 -3.08
CA LEU A 128 13.63 1.72 -2.18
C LEU A 128 12.29 1.57 -1.44
N LEU A 129 11.21 1.22 -2.14
CA LEU A 129 9.92 0.94 -1.53
C LEU A 129 10.00 -0.19 -0.52
N ASP A 130 10.68 -1.30 -0.83
CA ASP A 130 10.83 -2.44 0.09
C ASP A 130 11.48 -2.03 1.42
N VAL A 131 12.53 -1.21 1.35
CA VAL A 131 13.23 -0.68 2.54
C VAL A 131 12.30 0.22 3.34
N ILE A 132 11.65 1.20 2.70
CA ILE A 132 10.78 2.15 3.40
C ILE A 132 9.57 1.43 3.98
N LYS A 133 8.95 0.50 3.24
CA LYS A 133 7.82 -0.32 3.72
C LYS A 133 8.22 -1.18 4.91
N ARG A 134 9.44 -1.72 4.96
CA ARG A 134 9.93 -2.45 6.13
C ARG A 134 9.97 -1.55 7.36
N VAL A 135 10.54 -0.35 7.24
CA VAL A 135 10.56 0.64 8.33
C VAL A 135 9.15 1.02 8.74
N ALA A 136 8.28 1.35 7.77
CA ALA A 136 6.90 1.72 8.01
C ALA A 136 6.11 0.62 8.75
N ARG A 137 6.32 -0.67 8.42
CA ARG A 137 5.69 -1.80 9.15
C ARG A 137 6.13 -1.88 10.61
N GLU A 138 7.39 -1.59 10.92
CA GLU A 138 7.86 -1.58 12.31
C GLU A 138 7.31 -0.38 13.08
N GLU A 139 7.34 0.81 12.49
CA GLU A 139 6.78 2.03 13.10
C GLU A 139 5.27 1.93 13.31
N LEU A 140 4.56 1.20 12.45
CA LEU A 140 3.13 0.96 12.56
C LEU A 140 2.74 0.18 13.82
N LYS A 141 3.66 -0.63 14.39
CA LYS A 141 3.45 -1.34 15.66
C LYS A 141 3.59 -0.39 16.86
N ASN A 142 4.26 0.76 16.68
CA ASN A 142 4.53 1.71 17.75
C ASN A 142 3.43 2.77 17.89
N LYS A 143 2.40 2.46 18.71
CA LYS A 143 1.28 3.39 18.98
C LYS A 143 1.73 4.74 19.54
N LYS A 144 2.81 4.81 20.32
CA LYS A 144 3.30 6.07 20.91
C LYS A 144 3.90 6.96 19.81
N TRP A 145 4.73 6.38 18.96
CA TRP A 145 5.32 7.08 17.81
C TRP A 145 4.22 7.59 16.87
N LEU A 146 3.26 6.74 16.49
CA LEU A 146 2.13 7.13 15.63
C LEU A 146 1.35 8.32 16.17
N ARG A 147 1.07 8.33 17.48
CA ARG A 147 0.40 9.47 18.13
C ARG A 147 1.24 10.74 18.12
N SER A 148 2.56 10.62 18.30
CA SER A 148 3.48 11.75 18.25
C SER A 148 3.52 12.38 16.87
N VAL A 149 3.76 11.57 15.83
CA VAL A 149 3.81 12.03 14.44
C VAL A 149 2.45 12.57 13.98
N ALA A 150 1.35 11.95 14.41
CA ALA A 150 0.01 12.46 14.15
C ALA A 150 -0.18 13.89 14.69
N ARG A 151 0.25 14.16 15.93
CA ARG A 151 0.14 15.49 16.55
C ARG A 151 0.97 16.54 15.81
N THR A 152 2.21 16.23 15.45
CA THR A 152 3.08 17.14 14.68
C THR A 152 2.44 17.53 13.34
N GLY A 153 1.71 16.61 12.71
CA GLY A 153 1.01 16.86 11.45
C GLY A 153 -0.44 17.35 11.59
N GLY A 154 -0.92 17.70 12.80
CA GLY A 154 -2.30 18.14 13.02
C GLY A 154 -3.36 17.07 12.73
N ARG A 155 -3.01 15.78 12.85
CA ARG A 155 -3.86 14.63 12.50
C ARG A 155 -4.19 13.79 13.73
N SER A 156 -5.28 13.04 13.63
CA SER A 156 -5.61 11.99 14.60
C SER A 156 -4.74 10.74 14.39
N TYR A 157 -4.64 9.92 15.42
CA TYR A 157 -3.97 8.61 15.36
C TYR A 157 -4.49 7.74 14.21
N LYS A 158 -5.82 7.66 14.04
CA LYS A 158 -6.45 6.85 12.98
C LYS A 158 -6.13 7.39 11.58
N GLN A 159 -6.12 8.71 11.39
CA GLN A 159 -5.72 9.32 10.11
C GLN A 159 -4.25 9.04 9.77
N MET A 160 -3.34 9.16 10.75
CA MET A 160 -1.92 8.86 10.54
C MET A 160 -1.71 7.38 10.23
N ARG A 161 -2.37 6.49 10.98
CA ARG A 161 -2.34 5.05 10.73
C ARG A 161 -2.82 4.73 9.32
N VAL A 162 -3.97 5.25 8.90
CA VAL A 162 -4.52 5.05 7.54
C VAL A 162 -3.54 5.49 6.45
N ARG A 163 -2.88 6.64 6.59
CA ARG A 163 -1.86 7.10 5.63
C ARG A 163 -0.69 6.12 5.49
N ILE A 164 -0.21 5.59 6.61
CA ILE A 164 0.86 4.58 6.57
C ILE A 164 0.34 3.29 5.94
N LEU A 165 -0.91 2.89 6.21
CA LEU A 165 -1.52 1.72 5.55
C LEU A 165 -1.62 1.91 4.04
N GLU A 166 -1.98 3.11 3.60
CA GLU A 166 -2.05 3.51 2.20
C GLU A 166 -0.69 3.40 1.52
N PHE A 167 0.33 3.99 2.14
CA PHE A 167 1.70 3.88 1.67
C PHE A 167 2.18 2.42 1.56
N LEU A 168 1.83 1.57 2.52
CA LEU A 168 2.19 0.15 2.48
C LEU A 168 1.51 -0.60 1.31
N ASP A 169 0.37 -0.12 0.84
CA ASP A 169 -0.39 -0.71 -0.26
C ASP A 169 0.09 -0.22 -1.64
N THR A 170 0.86 0.87 -1.72
CA THR A 170 1.39 1.47 -2.97
C THR A 170 2.38 0.55 -3.68
N ASP A 171 2.28 0.40 -4.99
CA ASP A 171 3.27 -0.33 -5.81
C ASP A 171 4.11 0.63 -6.68
N VAL A 172 5.07 0.08 -7.42
CA VAL A 172 6.02 0.82 -8.27
C VAL A 172 5.32 1.66 -9.35
N PHE A 173 4.10 1.32 -9.76
CA PHE A 173 3.33 2.04 -10.77
C PHE A 173 2.44 3.14 -10.16
N HIS A 174 2.15 3.05 -8.86
CA HIS A 174 1.23 3.95 -8.16
C HIS A 174 1.92 4.89 -7.15
N VAL A 175 3.26 5.03 -7.22
CA VAL A 175 4.00 5.98 -6.38
C VAL A 175 3.69 7.41 -6.83
N SER A 176 2.87 8.13 -6.07
CA SER A 176 2.58 9.56 -6.27
C SER A 176 3.29 10.44 -5.24
N LEU A 177 3.51 11.71 -5.59
CA LEU A 177 4.05 12.74 -4.68
C LEU A 177 3.12 13.07 -3.50
N GLU A 178 1.84 12.64 -3.57
CA GLU A 178 0.82 12.95 -2.57
C GLU A 178 0.78 11.96 -1.38
N ASN A 179 1.55 10.87 -1.44
CA ASN A 179 1.62 9.84 -0.39
C ASN A 179 2.54 10.22 0.77
#